data_AF-A0A3D3QCP2-F1
#
_entry.id   AF-A0A3D3QCP2-F1
#
_cell.length_a   1.000
_cell.length_b   1.000
_cell.length_c   1.000
_cell.angle_alpha   90.00
_cell.angle_beta   90.00
_cell.angle_gamma   90.00
#
_symmetry.space_group_name_H-M   'P 1'
#
loop_
_entity.id
_entity.type
_entity.pdbx_description
1 polymer ?
#
loop_
_entity_poly.entity_id
_entity_poly.type
_entity_poly.pdbx_seq_one_letter_code
_entity_poly.pdbx_strand_id
1 'polypeptide(L)' 'MAPPMVKNMGIKVVIADDHSLVRQGLRRYLEMAGDIEVLGEASNGYEVVKL' A
#
# COMPACT_ATOMS: atom_id res chain seq x y z
N MET A 1 34.34 -5.59 5.27
CA MET A 1 33.20 -5.35 6.17
C MET A 1 32.06 -4.83 5.28
N ALA A 2 30.99 -5.60 5.08
CA ALA A 2 29.87 -5.13 4.26
C ALA A 2 29.14 -4.00 5.01
N PRO A 3 28.68 -2.94 4.31
CA PRO A 3 27.89 -1.89 4.95
C PRO A 3 26.59 -2.50 5.53
N PRO A 4 26.02 -1.92 6.60
CA PRO A 4 24.76 -2.39 7.14
C PRO A 4 23.69 -2.25 6.04
N MET A 5 23.04 -3.38 5.70
CA MET A 5 21.83 -3.36 4.87
C MET A 5 20.79 -2.54 5.62
N VAL A 6 20.59 -1.28 5.21
CA VAL A 6 19.41 -0.52 5.59
C VAL A 6 18.24 -1.35 5.11
N LYS A 7 17.46 -1.90 6.06
CA LYS A 7 16.24 -2.64 5.76
C LYS A 7 15.39 -1.70 4.91
N ASN A 8 15.15 -2.04 3.63
CA ASN A 8 14.37 -1.21 2.72
C ASN A 8 12.99 -1.03 3.35
N MET A 9 12.77 0.12 4.00
CA MET A 9 11.56 0.37 4.76
C MET A 9 10.55 0.86 3.74
N GLY A 10 9.89 -0.11 3.09
CA GLY A 10 8.99 0.15 1.97
C GLY A 10 7.95 1.22 2.32
N ILE A 11 7.55 1.99 1.32
CA ILE A 11 6.53 3.03 1.44
C ILE A 11 5.21 2.35 1.78
N LYS A 12 4.68 2.62 2.96
CA LYS A 12 3.42 2.06 3.45
C LYS A 12 2.26 2.93 3.00
N VAL A 13 1.28 2.32 2.36
CA VAL A 13 0.13 3.03 1.80
C VAL A 13 -1.18 2.33 2.15
N VAL A 14 -2.26 3.12 2.13
CA VAL A 14 -3.65 2.66 2.22
C VAL A 14 -4.37 3.17 0.99
N ILE A 15 -5.26 2.37 0.40
CA ILE A 15 -5.99 2.74 -0.82
C ILE A 15 -7.44 3.05 -0.45
N ALA A 16 -7.92 4.24 -0.81
CA ALA A 16 -9.29 4.69 -0.55
C ALA A 16 -9.97 5.10 -1.85
N ASP A 17 -11.04 4.41 -2.23
CA ASP A 17 -11.86 4.71 -3.41
C ASP A 17 -13.23 4.03 -3.26
N ASP A 18 -14.32 4.65 -3.70
CA ASP A 18 -15.66 4.07 -3.60
C ASP A 18 -15.92 2.94 -4.62
N HIS A 19 -15.01 2.71 -5.57
CA HIS A 19 -15.09 1.68 -6.59
C HIS A 19 -14.10 0.53 -6.34
N SER A 20 -14.63 -0.68 -6.13
CA SER A 20 -13.83 -1.88 -5.84
C SER A 20 -12.84 -2.27 -6.93
N LEU A 21 -13.21 -2.11 -8.21
CA LEU A 21 -12.34 -2.45 -9.34
C LEU A 21 -11.08 -1.56 -9.39
N VAL A 22 -11.22 -0.28 -9.06
CA VAL A 22 -10.11 0.69 -9.02
C VAL A 22 -9.12 0.28 -7.93
N ARG A 23 -9.61 -0.02 -6.72
CA ARG A 23 -8.74 -0.43 -5.60
C ARG A 23 -7.96 -1.70 -5.90
N GLN A 24 -8.61 -2.72 -6.45
CA GLN A 24 -7.95 -3.97 -6.83
C GLN A 24 -6.87 -3.77 -7.90
N GLY A 25 -7.15 -2.90 -8.89
CA GLY A 25 -6.18 -2.54 -9.92
C GLY A 25 -4.96 -1.81 -9.34
N LEU A 26 -5.20 -0.80 -8.51
CA LEU A 26 -4.15 -0.03 -7.85
C LEU A 26 -3.31 -0.90 -6.90
N ARG A 27 -3.93 -1.77 -6.10
CA ARG A 27 -3.22 -2.68 -5.20
C ARG A 27 -2.21 -3.55 -5.96
N ARG A 28 -2.66 -4.19 -7.04
CA ARG A 28 -1.79 -5.03 -7.89
C ARG A 28 -0.65 -4.21 -8.50
N TYR A 29 -0.95 -3.02 -9.01
CA TYR A 29 0.06 -2.14 -9.60
C TYR A 29 1.12 -1.70 -8.58
N LEU A 30 0.71 -1.33 -7.36
CA LEU A 30 1.60 -0.88 -6.31
C LEU A 30 2.45 -2.02 -5.73
N GLU A 31 1.88 -3.22 -5.54
CA GLU A 31 2.62 -4.40 -5.09
C GLU A 31 3.71 -4.83 -6.10
N MET A 32 3.54 -4.52 -7.40
CA MET A 32 4.55 -4.77 -8.43
C MET A 32 5.78 -3.84 -8.36
N ALA A 33 5.69 -2.69 -7.68
CA ALA A 33 6.80 -1.75 -7.55
C ALA A 33 7.94 -2.28 -6.65
N GLY A 34 7.63 -3.22 -5.74
CA GLY A 34 8.60 -3.93 -4.89
C GLY A 34 9.12 -3.13 -3.68
N ASP A 35 8.86 -1.83 -3.63
CA ASP A 35 9.18 -0.94 -2.51
C ASP A 35 7.94 -0.33 -1.84
N ILE A 36 6.74 -0.74 -2.26
CA ILE A 36 5.46 -0.28 -1.70
C ILE A 36 4.73 -1.43 -1.01
N GLU A 37 4.25 -1.18 0.21
CA GLU A 37 3.45 -2.10 1.02
C GLU A 37 2.04 -1.55 1.18
N VAL A 38 1.03 -2.25 0.65
CA VAL A 38 -0.38 -1.88 0.81
C VAL A 38 -0.92 -2.49 2.09
N LEU A 39 -1.19 -1.64 3.09
CA LEU A 39 -1.68 -2.06 4.42
C LEU A 39 -3.18 -2.40 4.43
N GLY A 40 -3.95 -1.82 3.50
CA GLY A 40 -5.40 -2.05 3.43
C GLY A 40 -6.09 -1.27 2.32
N GLU A 41 -7.36 -1.61 2.11
CA GLU A 41 -8.28 -0.94 1.20
C GLU A 41 -9.51 -0.44 1.97
N ALA A 42 -10.03 0.72 1.58
CA ALA A 42 -11.21 1.33 2.16
C ALA A 42 -12.14 1.86 1.06
N SER A 43 -13.45 1.75 1.29
CA SER A 43 -14.49 2.30 0.40
C SER A 43 -14.84 3.76 0.71
N ASN A 44 -14.39 4.28 1.85
CA ASN A 44 -14.71 5.62 2.34
C ASN A 44 -13.71 6.07 3.42
N GLY A 45 -13.75 7.35 3.78
CA GLY A 45 -12.82 7.91 4.78
C GLY A 45 -12.96 7.34 6.19
N TYR A 46 -14.14 6.89 6.60
CA TYR A 46 -14.33 6.29 7.94
C TYR A 46 -13.65 4.92 8.06
N GLU A 47 -13.58 4.16 6.96
CA GLU A 47 -12.83 2.92 6.90
C GLU A 47 -11.33 3.16 6.91
N VAL A 48 -10.84 4.20 6.23
CA VAL A 48 -9.40 4.56 6.20
C VAL A 48 -8.85 4.79 7.61
N VAL A 49 -9.58 5.50 8.46
CA VAL A 49 -9.14 5.83 9.83
C VAL A 49 -9.00 4.58 10.72
N LYS A 50 -9.55 3.43 10.31
CA LYS A 50 -9.48 2.16 11.06
C LYS A 50 -8.35 1.23 10.61
N LEU A 51 -7.59 1.61 9.57
CA LEU A 51 -6.53 0.80 8.95
C LEU A 51 -5.12 1.17 9.43
#